data_AF-B0B056-F1
#
_entry.id   AF-B0B056-F1
#
_cell.length_a   1.000
_cell.length_b   1.000
_cell.length_c   1.000
_cell.angle_alpha   90.00
_cell.angle_beta   90.00
_cell.angle_gamma   90.00
#
_symmetry.space_group_name_H-M   'P 1'
#
loop_
_entity.id
_entity.type
_entity.pdbx_description
1 polymer ?
#
loop_
_entity_poly.entity_id
_entity_poly.type
_entity_poly.pdbx_seq_one_letter_code
_entity_poly.pdbx_strand_id
1 'polypeptide(L)' 'GGEDFDNRLVNHFVKEFLRKYKKDISCNRRALRRLRTACERAKRTLSTSTQSSIEIDSLFEG' A
#
# COMPACT_ATOMS: atom_id res chain seq x y z
N GLY A 1 -5.83 -3.80 -16.92
CA GLY A 1 -4.41 -4.20 -17.06
C GLY A 1 -3.56 -3.31 -16.19
N GLY A 2 -2.76 -3.87 -15.27
CA GLY A 2 -1.96 -3.12 -14.29
C GLY A 2 -2.75 -2.60 -13.08
N GLU A 3 -3.75 -1.74 -13.33
CA GLU A 3 -4.54 -1.08 -12.27
C GLU A 3 -5.26 -2.03 -11.32
N ASP A 4 -5.74 -3.18 -11.80
CA ASP A 4 -6.32 -4.22 -10.94
C ASP A 4 -5.32 -4.73 -9.89
N PHE A 5 -4.05 -4.89 -10.29
CA PHE A 5 -3.01 -5.39 -9.40
C PHE A 5 -2.67 -4.35 -8.34
N ASP A 6 -2.54 -3.08 -8.74
CA ASP A 6 -2.32 -1.97 -7.81
C ASP A 6 -3.48 -1.83 -6.81
N ASN A 7 -4.74 -1.89 -7.29
CA ASN A 7 -5.91 -1.85 -6.41
C ASN A 7 -5.96 -3.03 -5.44
N ARG A 8 -5.58 -4.24 -5.90
CA ARG A 8 -5.56 -5.44 -5.05
C ARG A 8 -4.47 -5.38 -4.00
N LEU A 9 -3.28 -4.88 -4.35
CA LEU A 9 -2.18 -4.59 -3.42
C LEU A 9 -2.61 -3.58 -2.35
N VAL A 10 -3.15 -2.43 -2.78
CA VAL A 10 -3.59 -1.38 -1.85
C VAL A 10 -4.65 -1.92 -0.90
N ASN A 11 -5.67 -2.62 -1.41
CA ASN A 11 -6.73 -3.18 -0.57
C ASN A 11 -6.21 -4.25 0.40
N HIS A 12 -5.23 -5.06 -0.03
CA HIS A 12 -4.55 -6.02 0.83
C HIS A 12 -3.82 -5.32 1.98
N PHE A 13 -3.03 -4.29 1.68
CA PHE A 13 -2.32 -3.51 2.70
C PHE A 13 -3.25 -2.72 3.63
N VAL A 14 -4.34 -2.16 3.12
CA VAL A 14 -5.36 -1.49 3.96
C VAL A 14 -5.94 -2.49 4.98
N LYS A 15 -6.31 -3.69 4.55
CA LYS A 15 -6.85 -4.74 5.43
C LYS A 15 -5.82 -5.26 6.43
N GLU A 16 -4.57 -5.43 6.00
CA GLU A 16 -3.45 -5.80 6.89
C GLU A 16 -3.18 -4.72 7.93
N PHE A 17 -3.18 -3.44 7.52
CA PHE A 17 -2.97 -2.31 8.41
C PHE A 17 -4.10 -2.21 9.45
N LEU A 18 -5.35 -2.39 9.01
CA LEU A 18 -6.50 -2.46 9.92
C LEU A 18 -6.38 -3.62 10.92
N ARG A 19 -5.91 -4.80 10.49
CA ARG A 19 -5.73 -5.94 11.39
C ARG A 19 -4.59 -5.75 12.39
N LYS A 20 -3.45 -5.22 11.96
CA LYS A 20 -2.26 -5.04 12.81
C LYS A 20 -2.35 -3.82 13.72
N TYR A 21 -2.81 -2.68 13.20
CA TYR A 21 -2.80 -1.40 13.91
C TYR A 21 -4.19 -0.98 14.40
N LYS A 22 -5.26 -1.71 14.03
CA LYS A 22 -6.66 -1.33 14.34
C LYS A 22 -7.03 0.08 13.89
N LYS A 23 -6.32 0.61 12.89
CA LYS A 23 -6.54 1.92 12.29
C LYS A 23 -6.93 1.76 10.83
N ASP A 24 -7.96 2.47 10.43
CA ASP A 24 -8.43 2.46 9.05
C ASP A 24 -7.79 3.61 8.26
N ILE A 25 -6.89 3.28 7.34
CA ILE A 25 -6.24 4.26 6.46
C ILE A 25 -7.11 4.61 5.24
N SER A 26 -8.24 3.92 5.03
CA SER A 26 -9.10 4.12 3.85
C SER A 26 -9.84 5.47 3.90
N CYS A 27 -10.13 5.98 5.09
CA CYS A 27 -10.67 7.32 5.27
C CYS A 27 -9.69 8.44 4.89
N ASN A 28 -8.37 8.18 4.88
CA ASN A 28 -7.37 9.21 4.61
C ASN A 28 -6.89 9.16 3.15
N ARG A 29 -7.43 10.05 2.30
CA ARG A 29 -7.03 10.14 0.88
C ARG A 29 -5.54 10.41 0.68
N ARG A 30 -4.87 11.14 1.59
CA ARG A 30 -3.43 11.43 1.51
C ARG A 30 -2.61 10.18 1.80
N ALA A 31 -3.01 9.41 2.82
CA ALA A 31 -2.42 8.11 3.15
C ALA A 31 -2.59 7.12 1.98
N LEU A 32 -3.80 7.01 1.42
CA LEU A 32 -4.08 6.14 0.28
C LEU A 32 -3.24 6.50 -0.95
N ARG A 33 -3.05 7.79 -1.24
CA ARG A 33 -2.21 8.22 -2.36
C ARG A 33 -0.76 7.81 -2.17
N ARG A 34 -0.21 7.97 -0.95
CA ARG A 34 1.14 7.51 -0.60
C ARG A 34 1.27 5.99 -0.72
N LEU A 35 0.29 5.24 -0.21
CA LEU A 35 0.23 3.79 -0.31
C LEU A 35 0.20 3.31 -1.76
N ARG A 36 -0.59 3.96 -2.63
CA ARG A 36 -0.62 3.66 -4.07
C ARG A 36 0.75 3.81 -4.72
N THR A 37 1.41 4.95 -4.50
CA THR A 37 2.76 5.18 -5.05
C THR A 37 3.77 4.13 -4.55
N ALA A 38 3.67 3.72 -3.30
CA ALA A 38 4.54 2.69 -2.76
C ALA A 38 4.21 1.28 -3.29
N CYS A 39 2.92 0.95 -3.48
CA CYS A 39 2.47 -0.29 -4.10
C CYS A 39 2.92 -0.38 -5.56
N GLU A 40 2.90 0.72 -6.32
CA GLU A 40 3.37 0.73 -7.70
C GLU A 40 4.88 0.47 -7.77
N ARG A 41 5.67 1.09 -6.88
CA ARG A 41 7.10 0.79 -6.72
C ARG A 41 7.32 -0.68 -6.37
N ALA A 42 6.58 -1.19 -5.40
CA ALA A 42 6.67 -2.58 -4.99
C ALA A 42 6.29 -3.53 -6.12
N LYS A 43 5.24 -3.25 -6.91
CA LYS A 43 4.87 -4.01 -8.10
C LYS A 43 6.01 -4.09 -9.11
N ARG A 44 6.69 -2.96 -9.34
CA ARG A 44 7.84 -2.91 -10.25
C ARG A 44 9.00 -3.77 -9.72
N THR A 45 9.31 -3.66 -8.43
CA THR A 45 10.31 -4.52 -7.78
C THR A 45 9.91 -5.99 -7.82
N LEU A 46 8.63 -6.31 -7.59
CA LEU A 46 8.10 -7.68 -7.64
C LEU A 46 8.08 -8.27 -9.06
N SER A 47 8.20 -7.42 -10.09
CA SER A 47 8.36 -7.88 -11.48
C SER A 47 9.78 -8.39 -11.75
N THR A 48 10.75 -8.07 -10.90
CA THR A 48 12.16 -8.50 -11.01
C THR A 48 12.66 -9.31 -9.82
N SER A 49 12.00 -9.19 -8.67
CA SER A 49 12.37 -9.80 -7.39
C SER A 49 11.18 -10.54 -6.80
N THR A 50 11.43 -11.58 -6.00
CA THR A 50 10.36 -12.38 -5.37
C THR A 50 9.72 -11.70 -4.15
N GLN A 51 10.36 -10.67 -3.60
CA GLN A 51 9.92 -9.95 -2.41
C GLN A 51 10.20 -8.45 -2.52
N SER A 52 9.40 -7.64 -1.86
CA SER A 52 9.57 -6.19 -1.78
C SER A 52 9.09 -5.66 -0.43
N SER A 53 9.86 -4.76 0.16
CA SER A 53 9.49 -4.06 1.40
C SER A 53 8.85 -2.72 1.05
N ILE A 54 7.69 -2.44 1.64
CA ILE A 54 7.01 -1.15 1.51
C ILE A 54 7.24 -0.35 2.78
N GLU A 55 7.99 0.74 2.65
CA GLU A 55 8.22 1.71 3.72
C GLU A 55 7.58 3.03 3.34
N ILE A 56 6.69 3.54 4.20
CA ILE A 56 5.99 4.80 3.97
C ILE A 56 6.09 5.63 5.23
N ASP A 57 6.87 6.71 5.14
CA ASP A 57 6.97 7.69 6.20
C ASP A 57 5.66 8.47 6.37
N SER A 58 5.24 8.65 7.62
CA SER A 58 4.04 9.41 7.99
C SER A 58 2.78 8.92 7.25
N LEU A 59 2.55 7.60 7.25
CA LEU A 59 1.43 6.97 6.52
C LEU A 59 0.07 7.30 7.14
N PHE A 60 -0.04 7.29 8.48
CA PHE A 60 -1.28 7.51 9.21
C PHE A 60 -0.98 8.31 10.47
N GLU A 61 -1.75 9.39 10.73
CA GLU A 61 -1.53 10.34 11.83
C GLU A 61 -0.09 10.90 11.84
N GLY A 62 0.28 11.61 10.78
CA GLY A 62 1.59 12.27 10.68
C GLY A 62 1.91 13.16 11.88
#